data_AF-A0A1I3LKP7-F1
#
_entry.id   AF-A0A1I3LKP7-F1
#
_cell.length_a   1.000
_cell.length_b   1.000
_cell.length_c   1.000
_cell.angle_alpha   90.00
_cell.angle_beta   90.00
_cell.angle_gamma   90.00
#
_symmetry.space_group_name_H-M   'P 1'
#
loop_
_entity.id
_entity.type
_entity.pdbx_description
1 polymer ?
#
loop_
_entity_poly.entity_id
_entity_poly.type
_entity_poly.pdbx_seq_one_letter_code
_entity_poly.pdbx_strand_id
1 'polypeptide(L)'
;MMMAPEQYAEQFKNASYQEILKVKNELVSDISKFEYDYDREDPDWNICPKPDVRYQWNLEALGLIAPLLSKAFNREYEWGGRRIWRIMVGR
;
A
#
# COMPACT_ATOMS: atom_id res chain seq x y z
N MET A 1 5.71 -0.52 -18.90
CA MET A 1 5.13 -1.77 -18.36
C MET A 1 5.16 -1.63 -16.85
N MET A 2 4.02 -1.81 -16.18
CA MET A 2 3.96 -1.75 -14.71
C MET A 2 4.55 -3.05 -14.16
N MET A 3 5.37 -2.96 -13.12
CA MET A 3 5.89 -4.14 -12.42
C MET A 3 4.71 -4.98 -11.90
N ALA A 4 4.81 -6.31 -11.88
CA ALA A 4 3.73 -7.14 -11.34
C ALA A 4 3.52 -6.85 -9.82
N PRO A 5 2.27 -6.87 -9.30
CA PRO A 5 2.00 -6.62 -7.88
C PRO A 5 2.80 -7.52 -6.94
N GLU A 6 3.04 -8.77 -7.34
CA GLU A 6 3.84 -9.73 -6.59
C GLU A 6 5.29 -9.27 -6.46
N GLN A 7 5.92 -8.92 -7.59
CA GLN A 7 7.30 -8.41 -7.61
C GLN A 7 7.44 -7.11 -6.83
N TYR A 8 6.39 -6.27 -6.81
CA TYR A 8 6.35 -5.09 -5.98
C TYR A 8 6.33 -5.45 -4.50
N ALA A 9 5.43 -6.34 -4.08
CA ALA A 9 5.33 -6.79 -2.69
C ALA A 9 6.60 -7.51 -2.20
N GLU A 10 7.32 -8.22 -3.07
CA GLU A 10 8.57 -8.91 -2.73
C GLU A 10 9.64 -7.97 -2.18
N GLN A 11 9.69 -6.72 -2.64
CA GLN A 11 10.65 -5.71 -2.16
C GLN A 11 10.47 -5.40 -0.67
N PHE A 12 9.27 -5.67 -0.13
CA PHE A 12 8.91 -5.34 1.25
C PHE A 12 8.94 -6.54 2.20
N LYS A 13 9.30 -7.75 1.73
CA LYS A 13 9.34 -8.98 2.55
C LYS A 13 10.14 -8.81 3.85
N ASN A 14 11.22 -8.03 3.81
CA ASN A 14 12.10 -7.78 4.95
C ASN A 14 12.09 -6.32 5.44
N ALA A 15 11.25 -5.47 4.84
CA ALA A 15 11.16 -4.06 5.23
C ALA A 15 10.64 -3.91 6.66
N SER A 16 10.85 -2.72 7.24
CA SER A 16 10.33 -2.40 8.56
C SER A 16 8.81 -2.17 8.53
N TYR A 17 8.15 -2.35 9.68
CA TYR A 17 6.71 -2.08 9.80
C TYR A 17 6.34 -0.66 9.32
N GLN A 18 7.17 0.35 9.61
CA GLN A 18 6.90 1.73 9.20
C GLN A 18 6.99 1.94 7.69
N GLU A 19 7.93 1.30 7.01
CA GLU A 19 8.03 1.35 5.56
C GLU A 19 6.81 0.70 4.90
N ILE A 20 6.41 -0.48 5.39
CA ILE A 20 5.24 -1.20 4.86
C ILE A 20 3.94 -0.41 5.15
N LEU A 21 3.84 0.23 6.32
CA LEU A 21 2.70 1.08 6.68
C LEU A 21 2.58 2.30 5.74
N LYS A 22 3.71 2.93 5.40
CA LYS A 22 3.72 4.05 4.44
C LYS A 22 3.20 3.61 3.08
N VAL A 23 3.70 2.50 2.56
CA VAL A 23 3.24 1.91 1.28
C VAL A 23 1.75 1.57 1.33
N LYS A 24 1.28 0.94 2.41
CA LYS A 24 -0.15 0.65 2.59
C LYS A 24 -1.01 1.92 2.57
N ASN A 25 -0.53 3.03 3.14
CA ASN A 25 -1.27 4.29 3.14
C ASN A 25 -1.24 4.97 1.78
N GLU A 26 -0.14 4.92 1.05
CA GLU A 26 -0.04 5.40 -0.33
C GLU A 26 -1.02 4.65 -1.24
N LEU A 27 -1.03 3.30 -1.19
CA LEU A 27 -1.96 2.47 -1.96
C LEU A 27 -3.42 2.80 -1.66
N VAL A 28 -3.80 2.93 -0.38
CA VAL A 28 -5.17 3.31 0.00
C VAL A 28 -5.52 4.71 -0.49
N SER A 29 -4.59 5.66 -0.42
CA SER A 29 -4.81 7.02 -0.93
C SER A 29 -5.10 7.00 -2.44
N ASP A 30 -4.34 6.25 -3.22
CA ASP A 30 -4.53 6.16 -4.67
C ASP A 30 -5.82 5.43 -5.05
N ILE A 31 -6.17 4.37 -4.32
CA ILE A 31 -7.44 3.65 -4.46
C ILE A 31 -8.61 4.60 -4.21
N SER A 32 -8.61 5.29 -3.06
CA SER A 32 -9.69 6.21 -2.70
C SER A 32 -9.78 7.38 -3.69
N LYS A 33 -8.65 7.92 -4.16
CA LYS A 33 -8.66 8.96 -5.20
C LYS A 33 -9.40 8.48 -6.46
N PHE A 34 -9.16 7.24 -6.88
CA PHE A 34 -9.87 6.68 -8.02
C PHE A 34 -11.37 6.45 -7.76
N GLU A 35 -11.74 6.05 -6.54
CA GLU A 35 -13.15 5.78 -6.18
C GLU A 35 -14.01 7.05 -6.09
N TYR A 36 -13.43 8.17 -5.66
CA TYR A 36 -14.18 9.40 -5.37
C TYR A 36 -14.00 10.53 -6.39
N ASP A 37 -12.81 10.67 -6.98
CA ASP A 37 -12.45 11.87 -7.74
C ASP A 37 -12.30 11.62 -9.24
N TYR A 38 -12.45 10.37 -9.70
CA TYR A 38 -12.08 10.00 -11.06
C TYR A 38 -13.22 10.13 -12.07
N ASP A 39 -13.05 11.03 -13.03
CA ASP A 39 -13.93 11.18 -14.19
C ASP A 39 -13.34 10.42 -15.40
N ARG A 40 -14.20 9.82 -16.24
CA ARG A 40 -13.81 9.23 -17.52
C ARG A 40 -13.39 10.24 -18.57
N GLU A 41 -13.79 11.49 -18.38
CA GLU A 41 -13.39 12.61 -19.24
C GLU A 41 -12.02 13.20 -18.84
N ASP A 42 -11.42 12.72 -17.74
CA ASP A 42 -10.13 13.21 -17.28
C ASP A 42 -9.00 12.86 -18.28
N PRO A 43 -8.11 13.82 -18.62
CA PRO A 43 -6.99 13.59 -19.54
C PRO A 43 -6.08 12.43 -19.15
N ASP A 44 -6.03 12.04 -17.87
CA ASP A 44 -5.27 10.88 -17.40
C ASP A 44 -5.68 9.55 -18.07
N TRP A 45 -6.89 9.44 -18.62
CA TRP A 45 -7.32 8.26 -19.40
C TRP A 45 -6.53 8.04 -20.69
N ASN A 46 -5.81 9.08 -21.14
CA ASN A 46 -4.89 9.00 -22.26
C ASN A 46 -3.47 8.56 -21.83
N ILE A 47 -3.20 8.45 -20.52
CA ILE A 47 -1.91 8.05 -19.98
C ILE A 47 -1.91 6.53 -19.75
N CYS A 48 -0.87 5.84 -20.22
CA CYS A 48 -0.67 4.41 -19.98
C CYS A 48 0.32 4.15 -18.82
N PRO A 49 0.04 3.22 -17.88
CA PRO A 49 -1.19 2.42 -17.78
C PRO A 49 -2.38 3.30 -17.43
N LYS A 50 -3.56 2.91 -17.94
CA LYS A 50 -4.80 3.66 -17.73
C LYS A 50 -5.19 3.68 -16.25
N PRO A 51 -6.00 4.65 -15.82
CA PRO A 51 -6.37 4.81 -14.42
C PRO A 51 -7.07 3.60 -13.81
N ASP A 52 -7.97 2.95 -14.55
CA ASP A 52 -8.62 1.70 -14.16
C ASP A 52 -7.63 0.54 -13.98
N VAL A 53 -6.62 0.45 -14.86
CA VAL A 53 -5.55 -0.54 -14.74
C VAL A 53 -4.70 -0.27 -13.49
N ARG A 54 -4.37 1.00 -13.21
CA ARG A 54 -3.64 1.37 -11.97
C ARG A 54 -4.47 1.04 -10.73
N TYR A 55 -5.77 1.29 -10.77
CA TYR A 55 -6.68 0.98 -9.68
C TYR A 55 -6.72 -0.52 -9.37
N GLN A 56 -6.91 -1.36 -10.41
CA GLN A 56 -6.85 -2.82 -10.26
C GLN A 56 -5.51 -3.27 -9.67
N TRP A 57 -4.41 -2.74 -10.19
CA TRP A 57 -3.08 -3.04 -9.70
C TRP A 57 -2.89 -2.64 -8.23
N ASN A 58 -3.37 -1.46 -7.84
CA ASN A 58 -3.26 -0.97 -6.46
C ASN A 58 -4.05 -1.85 -5.49
N LEU A 59 -5.23 -2.34 -5.88
CA LEU A 59 -6.01 -3.29 -5.08
C LEU A 59 -5.27 -4.62 -4.87
N GLU A 60 -4.69 -5.18 -5.94
CA GLU A 60 -3.91 -6.41 -5.86
C GLU A 60 -2.66 -6.24 -5.00
N ALA A 61 -1.92 -5.14 -5.20
CA ALA A 61 -0.76 -4.80 -4.38
C ALA A 61 -1.15 -4.64 -2.90
N LEU A 62 -2.26 -3.97 -2.59
CA LEU A 62 -2.74 -3.82 -1.22
C LEU A 62 -3.05 -5.18 -0.57
N GLY A 63 -3.67 -6.10 -1.31
CA GLY A 63 -3.93 -7.47 -0.87
C GLY A 63 -2.67 -8.25 -0.51
N LEU A 64 -1.56 -7.99 -1.22
CA LEU A 64 -0.25 -8.62 -0.98
C LEU A 64 0.55 -7.93 0.13
N ILE A 65 0.42 -6.61 0.28
CA ILE A 65 1.10 -5.82 1.31
C ILE A 65 0.49 -6.05 2.69
N ALA A 66 -0.83 -6.25 2.81
CA ALA A 66 -1.49 -6.41 4.10
C ALA A 66 -0.93 -7.58 4.96
N PRO A 67 -0.70 -8.79 4.41
CA PRO A 67 -0.03 -9.86 5.14
C PRO A 67 1.41 -9.54 5.55
N LEU A 68 2.15 -8.79 4.73
CA LEU A 68 3.53 -8.37 5.06
C LEU A 68 3.53 -7.38 6.23
N LEU A 69 2.57 -6.46 6.24
CA LEU A 69 2.40 -5.49 7.32
C LEU A 69 2.09 -6.19 8.65
N SER A 70 1.18 -7.16 8.63
CA SER A 70 0.85 -7.97 9.82
C SER A 70 2.08 -8.74 10.34
N LYS A 71 2.85 -9.37 9.46
CA LYS A 71 4.09 -10.08 9.84
C LYS A 71 5.14 -9.13 10.44
N ALA A 72 5.35 -7.96 9.83
CA ALA A 72 6.30 -6.97 10.32
C ALA A 72 5.87 -6.40 11.67
N PHE A 73 4.56 -6.16 11.87
CA PHE A 73 4.01 -5.75 13.16
C PHE A 73 4.33 -6.79 14.25
N ASN A 74 4.00 -8.06 14.01
CA ASN A 74 4.23 -9.13 14.99
C ASN A 74 5.72 -9.27 15.32
N ARG A 75 6.58 -9.25 14.29
CA ARG A 75 8.04 -9.31 14.45
C ARG A 75 8.57 -8.17 15.33
N GLU A 76 8.08 -6.95 15.11
CA GLU A 76 8.70 -5.75 15.69
C GLU A 76 8.08 -5.32 17.03
N TYR A 77 6.78 -5.52 17.21
CA TYR A 77 6.02 -5.00 18.35
C TYR A 77 5.50 -6.11 19.26
N GLU A 78 5.03 -7.24 18.72
CA GLU A 78 4.54 -8.36 19.57
C GLU A 78 5.68 -9.20 20.12
N TRP A 79 6.63 -9.60 19.28
CA TRP A 79 7.77 -10.44 19.68
C TRP A 79 9.05 -9.63 19.96
N GLY A 80 9.19 -8.47 19.30
CA GLY A 80 10.37 -7.61 19.41
C GLY A 80 10.36 -6.63 20.60
N GLY A 81 9.29 -6.62 21.41
CA GLY A 81 9.20 -5.80 22.62
C GLY A 81 9.07 -4.28 22.39
N ARG A 82 8.87 -3.79 21.16
CA ARG A 82 8.57 -2.37 20.92
C ARG A 82 7.15 -2.05 21.40
N ARG A 83 7.04 -1.06 22.29
CA ARG A 83 5.77 -0.59 22.85
C ARG A 83 4.93 0.19 21.82
N ILE A 84 3.68 -0.23 21.63
CA ILE A 84 2.67 0.33 20.70
C ILE A 84 2.27 1.78 21.07
N TRP A 85 2.56 2.21 22.30
CA TRP A 85 2.18 3.51 22.86
C TRP A 85 2.67 4.74 22.06
N ARG A 86 3.71 4.60 21.21
CA ARG A 86 4.17 5.73 20.38
C ARG A 86 3.38 5.93 19.08
N ILE A 87 2.56 4.96 18.69
CA ILE A 87 1.70 5.04 17.49
C ILE A 87 0.30 5.53 17.86
N MET A 88 -0.20 5.21 19.06
CA MET A 88 -1.55 5.60 19.50
C MET A 88 -1.64 7.00 20.13
N VAL A 89 -0.52 7.61 20.56
CA VAL A 89 -0.49 8.93 21.23
C VAL A 89 0.01 10.04 20.29
N GLY A 90 -0.15 9.83 18.98
CA GLY A 90 0.17 10.81 17.94
C GLY A 90 -1.04 11.66 17.54
N ARG A 91 -1.74 12.26 18.51
CA ARG A 91 -2.55 13.48 18.38
C ARG A 91 -2.62 14.17 19.74
#